data_AF-A0A4Q4XV82-F1
#
_entry.id   AF-A0A4Q4XV82-F1
#
_cell.length_a   1.000
_cell.length_b   1.000
_cell.length_c   1.000
_cell.angle_alpha   90.00
_cell.angle_beta   90.00
_cell.angle_gamma   90.00
#
_symmetry.space_group_name_H-M   'P 1'
#
loop_
_entity.id
_entity.type
_entity.pdbx_description
1 polymer ?
#
loop_
_entity_poly.entity_id
_entity_poly.type
_entity_poly.pdbx_seq_one_letter_code
_entity_poly.pdbx_strand_id
1 'polypeptide(L)'
;MGRPDADVSHSRPRGTLQVLSMINDLALSACIGVNNVGNAFTPYGTGNPLQLASCAVGIYQAGTVDDAHILDECVNGRAREAHRPRFGCSVERHTPT
;
A
#
# COMPACT_ATOMS: atom_id res chain seq x y z
N MET A 1 -16.03 13.39 -5.46
CA MET A 1 -15.76 13.15 -4.03
C MET A 1 -14.34 13.63 -3.79
N GLY A 2 -14.15 14.79 -3.15
CA GLY A 2 -12.86 15.50 -3.10
C GLY A 2 -11.82 14.80 -2.22
N ARG A 3 -10.54 14.96 -2.56
CA ARG A 3 -9.44 14.63 -1.65
C ARG A 3 -9.67 15.41 -0.34
N PRO A 4 -9.63 14.74 0.83
CA PRO A 4 -9.76 15.44 2.11
C PRO A 4 -8.60 16.43 2.28
N ASP A 5 -8.86 17.50 3.03
CA ASP A 5 -7.82 18.46 3.42
C ASP A 5 -6.67 17.72 4.12
N ALA A 6 -5.43 18.14 3.82
CA ALA A 6 -4.20 17.46 4.23
C ALA A 6 -4.00 17.38 5.75
N ASP A 7 -4.78 18.12 6.53
CA ASP A 7 -4.46 18.45 7.91
C ASP A 7 -4.85 17.35 8.94
N VAL A 8 -5.65 16.35 8.58
CA VAL A 8 -6.02 15.28 9.53
C VAL A 8 -6.35 13.94 8.87
N SER A 9 -5.31 13.16 8.55
CA SER A 9 -5.40 11.76 8.08
C SER A 9 -6.29 10.88 8.99
N HIS A 10 -6.34 11.17 10.28
CA HIS A 10 -7.12 10.45 11.29
C HIS A 10 -8.57 10.95 11.48
N SER A 11 -8.99 12.05 10.85
CA SER A 11 -10.35 12.60 11.00
C SER A 11 -11.41 11.84 10.20
N ARG A 12 -11.00 10.95 9.28
CA ARG A 12 -11.91 10.20 8.39
C ARG A 12 -12.63 9.11 9.18
N PRO A 13 -13.96 9.22 9.41
CA PRO A 13 -14.70 8.16 10.06
C PRO A 13 -14.68 6.91 9.16
N ARG A 14 -14.07 5.82 9.65
CA ARG A 14 -13.99 4.51 8.94
C ARG A 14 -13.18 4.54 7.63
N GLY A 15 -12.14 5.37 7.54
CA GLY A 15 -11.22 5.39 6.41
C GLY A 15 -10.05 4.41 6.55
N THR A 16 -9.53 3.91 5.42
CA THR A 16 -8.23 3.23 5.38
C THR A 16 -7.11 4.21 5.73
N LEU A 17 -6.15 3.78 6.55
CA LEU A 17 -4.94 4.56 6.87
C LEU A 17 -4.20 4.97 5.59
N GLN A 18 -3.81 6.24 5.48
CA GLN A 18 -3.20 6.79 4.27
C GLN A 18 -1.73 6.35 4.12
N VAL A 19 -1.50 5.12 3.66
CA VAL A 19 -0.17 4.54 3.45
C VAL A 19 0.74 5.41 2.58
N LEU A 20 0.20 6.03 1.53
CA LEU A 20 0.99 6.92 0.66
C LEU A 20 1.52 8.13 1.43
N SER A 21 0.69 8.79 2.25
CA SER A 21 1.12 9.91 3.09
C SER A 21 2.10 9.47 4.18
N MET A 22 1.87 8.30 4.80
CA MET A 22 2.81 7.74 5.77
C MET A 22 4.21 7.51 5.17
N ILE A 23 4.28 7.04 3.93
CA ILE A 23 5.55 6.81 3.23
C ILE A 23 6.17 8.12 2.77
N ASN A 24 5.41 8.99 2.11
CA ASN A 24 5.94 10.18 1.44
C ASN A 24 6.20 11.33 2.41
N ASP A 25 5.28 11.58 3.34
CA ASP A 25 5.32 12.77 4.20
C ASP A 25 6.00 12.47 5.54
N LEU A 26 5.88 11.23 6.04
CA LEU A 26 6.38 10.83 7.36
C LEU A 26 7.57 9.86 7.31
N ALA A 27 8.01 9.45 6.12
CA ALA A 27 9.10 8.50 5.90
C ALA A 27 8.94 7.17 6.68
N LEU A 28 7.70 6.75 6.93
CA LEU A 28 7.40 5.50 7.63
C LEU A 28 7.50 4.30 6.69
N SER A 29 7.97 3.17 7.21
CA SER A 29 7.84 1.90 6.51
C SER A 29 6.42 1.36 6.70
N ALA A 30 5.71 1.17 5.59
CA ALA A 30 4.35 0.64 5.56
C ALA A 30 4.18 -0.35 4.41
N CYS A 31 3.30 -1.32 4.61
CA CYS A 31 2.88 -2.31 3.62
C CYS A 31 1.37 -2.55 3.75
N ILE A 32 0.75 -3.09 2.70
CA ILE A 32 -0.68 -3.47 2.71
C ILE A 32 -0.80 -4.97 2.48
N GLY A 33 -1.83 -5.59 3.06
CA GLY A 33 -2.05 -7.03 2.96
C GLY A 33 -3.52 -7.39 2.93
N VAL A 34 -3.82 -8.56 2.35
CA VAL A 34 -5.15 -9.15 2.41
C VAL A 34 -5.34 -9.71 3.82
N ASN A 35 -6.26 -9.12 4.58
CA ASN A 35 -6.53 -9.56 5.95
C ASN A 35 -7.27 -10.91 5.96
N ASN A 36 -8.38 -11.00 5.22
CA ASN A 36 -9.32 -12.10 5.31
C ASN A 36 -9.86 -12.49 3.93
N VAL A 37 -10.16 -13.77 3.75
CA VAL A 37 -10.80 -14.31 2.54
C VAL A 37 -11.77 -15.43 2.94
N GLY A 38 -12.98 -15.43 2.36
CA GLY A 38 -13.93 -16.54 2.46
C GLY A 38 -14.52 -16.75 3.86
N ASN A 39 -14.59 -15.70 4.68
CA ASN A 39 -15.18 -15.79 6.02
C ASN A 39 -16.41 -14.87 6.18
N ALA A 40 -17.10 -14.94 7.33
CA ALA A 40 -18.34 -14.20 7.59
C ALA A 40 -18.21 -12.68 7.48
N PHE A 41 -17.00 -12.13 7.66
CA PHE A 41 -16.72 -10.69 7.57
C PHE A 41 -16.18 -10.27 6.20
N THR A 42 -15.67 -11.21 5.40
CA THR A 42 -15.10 -10.98 4.07
C THR A 42 -15.38 -12.20 3.19
N PRO A 43 -16.64 -12.35 2.69
CA PRO A 43 -17.07 -13.56 1.99
C PRO A 43 -16.39 -13.74 0.62
N TYR A 44 -15.87 -12.66 0.04
CA TYR A 44 -15.22 -12.64 -1.27
C TYR A 44 -13.74 -12.29 -1.15
N GLY A 45 -12.92 -12.82 -2.06
CA GLY A 45 -11.49 -12.51 -2.16
C GLY A 45 -10.71 -13.67 -2.77
N THR A 46 -9.57 -13.36 -3.38
CA THR A 46 -8.67 -14.36 -4.02
C THR A 46 -7.36 -14.54 -3.25
N GLY A 47 -7.09 -13.68 -2.27
CA GLY A 47 -5.78 -13.61 -1.61
C GLY A 47 -4.66 -13.06 -2.51
N ASN A 48 -4.98 -12.54 -3.71
CA ASN A 48 -3.98 -12.08 -4.67
C ASN A 48 -3.45 -10.66 -4.30
N PRO A 49 -2.15 -10.50 -3.97
CA PRO A 49 -1.55 -9.21 -3.62
C PRO A 49 -1.55 -8.19 -4.77
N LEU A 50 -1.43 -8.63 -6.02
CA LEU A 50 -1.49 -7.71 -7.17
C LEU A 50 -2.89 -7.14 -7.38
N GLN A 51 -3.92 -7.97 -7.14
CA GLN A 51 -5.30 -7.51 -7.17
C GLN A 51 -5.56 -6.49 -6.04
N LEU A 52 -4.96 -6.71 -4.86
CA LEU A 52 -5.01 -5.75 -3.76
C LEU A 52 -4.34 -4.42 -4.12
N ALA A 53 -3.15 -4.44 -4.73
CA ALA A 53 -2.45 -3.22 -5.17
C ALA A 53 -3.29 -2.43 -6.18
N SER A 54 -3.93 -3.10 -7.14
CA SER A 54 -4.84 -2.47 -8.10
C SER A 54 -6.07 -1.86 -7.41
N CYS A 55 -6.70 -2.57 -6.44
CA CYS A 55 -7.79 -2.01 -5.66
C CYS A 55 -7.35 -0.81 -4.80
N ALA A 56 -6.12 -0.82 -4.29
CA ALA A 56 -5.58 0.23 -3.43
C ALA A 56 -5.51 1.60 -4.13
N VAL A 57 -5.25 1.62 -5.45
CA VAL A 57 -5.31 2.84 -6.27
C VAL A 57 -6.67 3.54 -6.12
N GLY A 58 -7.76 2.77 -6.17
CA GLY A 58 -9.11 3.29 -5.98
C GLY A 58 -9.41 3.68 -4.53
N ILE A 59 -8.93 2.90 -3.56
CA ILE A 59 -9.13 3.19 -2.11
C ILE A 59 -8.44 4.51 -1.73
N TYR A 60 -7.23 4.73 -2.21
CA TYR A 60 -6.42 5.90 -1.88
C TYR A 60 -6.61 7.08 -2.83
N GLN A 61 -7.37 6.91 -3.92
CA GLN A 61 -7.54 7.95 -4.96
C GLN A 61 -6.17 8.40 -5.50
N ALA A 62 -5.34 7.42 -5.84
CA ALA A 62 -3.94 7.59 -6.20
C ALA A 62 -3.75 7.43 -7.71
N GLY A 63 -3.83 8.54 -8.45
CA GLY A 63 -3.92 8.52 -9.91
C GLY A 63 -2.57 8.58 -10.65
N THR A 64 -1.44 8.62 -9.93
CA THR A 64 -0.12 8.79 -10.55
C THR A 64 0.61 7.45 -10.72
N VAL A 65 1.56 7.41 -11.65
CA VAL A 65 2.43 6.24 -11.87
C VAL A 65 3.29 5.97 -10.63
N ASP A 66 3.80 7.02 -9.99
CA ASP A 66 4.61 6.90 -8.77
C ASP A 66 3.81 6.32 -7.61
N ASP A 67 2.55 6.76 -7.43
CA ASP A 67 1.66 6.17 -6.42
C ASP A 67 1.42 4.68 -6.68
N ALA A 68 1.21 4.29 -7.94
CA ALA A 68 1.03 2.89 -8.32
C ALA A 68 2.28 2.06 -8.02
N HIS A 69 3.48 2.59 -8.27
CA HIS A 69 4.74 1.94 -7.91
C HIS A 69 4.90 1.78 -6.38
N ILE A 70 4.52 2.80 -5.60
CA ILE A 70 4.56 2.69 -4.13
C ILE A 70 3.61 1.59 -3.64
N LEU A 71 2.40 1.50 -4.20
CA LEU A 71 1.41 0.48 -3.83
C LEU A 71 1.82 -0.93 -4.24
N ASP A 72 2.49 -1.10 -5.38
CA ASP A 72 3.09 -2.38 -5.79
C ASP A 72 4.21 -2.80 -4.82
N GLU A 73 5.11 -1.87 -4.46
CA GLU A 73 6.14 -2.11 -3.45
C GLU A 73 5.55 -2.48 -2.07
N CYS A 74 4.38 -1.91 -1.73
CA CYS A 74 3.68 -2.21 -0.48
C CYS A 74 3.16 -3.65 -0.38
N VAL A 75 3.01 -4.37 -1.50
CA VAL A 75 2.64 -5.80 -1.50
C VAL A 75 3.82 -6.72 -1.82
N ASN A 76 4.99 -6.15 -2.10
CA ASN A 76 6.20 -6.86 -2.51
C ASN A 76 7.39 -6.54 -1.58
N GLY A 77 8.30 -5.64 -1.99
CA GLY A 77 9.55 -5.37 -1.27
C GLY A 77 9.34 -4.89 0.17
N ARG A 78 8.42 -3.95 0.39
CA ARG A 78 8.09 -3.45 1.74
C ARG A 78 7.39 -4.50 2.59
N ALA A 79 6.49 -5.29 1.99
CA ALA A 79 5.83 -6.40 2.69
C ALA A 79 6.84 -7.46 3.14
N ARG A 80 7.82 -7.75 2.29
CA ARG A 80 8.95 -8.61 2.63
C ARG A 80 9.76 -8.05 3.79
N GLU A 81 10.13 -6.76 3.77
CA GLU A 81 10.89 -6.15 4.87
C GLU A 81 10.14 -6.25 6.21
N ALA A 82 8.83 -6.02 6.20
CA ALA A 82 7.99 -6.10 7.39
C ALA A 82 7.93 -7.53 7.98
N HIS A 83 8.00 -8.57 7.15
CA HIS A 83 7.81 -9.96 7.61
C HIS A 83 9.13 -10.73 7.77
N ARG A 84 10.08 -10.55 6.84
CA ARG A 84 11.36 -11.28 6.77
C ARG A 84 12.47 -10.43 6.13
N PRO A 85 13.16 -9.58 6.91
CA PRO A 85 14.16 -8.64 6.40
C PRO A 85 15.41 -9.28 5.77
N ARG A 86 15.57 -10.61 5.76
CA ARG A 86 16.81 -11.30 5.33
C ARG A 86 16.74 -12.13 4.03
N PHE A 87 15.63 -12.19 3.30
CA PHE A 87 15.51 -13.13 2.15
C PHE A 87 14.96 -12.53 0.84
N GLY A 88 15.81 -12.17 -0.13
CA GLY A 88 15.39 -11.62 -1.43
C GLY A 88 16.57 -11.22 -2.34
N CYS A 89 16.36 -11.25 -3.65
CA CYS A 89 17.33 -10.83 -4.66
C CYS A 89 17.42 -9.29 -4.68
N SER A 90 18.60 -8.74 -4.40
CA SER A 90 18.87 -7.31 -4.54
C SER A 90 18.95 -6.99 -6.03
N VAL A 91 17.89 -6.44 -6.62
CA VAL A 91 18.05 -5.76 -7.91
C VAL A 91 18.61 -4.39 -7.59
N GLU A 92 19.92 -4.22 -7.80
CA GLU A 92 20.55 -2.91 -7.75
C GLU A 92 19.83 -2.00 -8.75
N ARG A 93 19.09 -1.00 -8.27
CA ARG A 93 18.57 0.06 -9.13
C ARG A 93 19.76 0.86 -9.61
N HIS A 94 20.13 0.67 -10.87
CA HIS A 94 21.14 1.46 -11.56
C HIS A 94 20.68 2.93 -11.57
N THR A 95 21.26 3.75 -10.70
CA THR A 95 21.11 5.20 -10.75
C THR A 95 21.98 5.72 -11.88
N PRO A 96 21.41 6.29 -12.96
CA PRO A 96 22.22 6.94 -13.98
C PRO A 96 22.87 8.19 -13.37
N THR A 97 24.20 8.25 -13.43
CA THR A 97 25.03 9.42 -13.13
C THR A 97 24.97 10.46 -14.22
#